data_AF-A0A0S8I9X0-F1
#
_entry.id   AF-A0A0S8I9X0-F1
#
_cell.length_a   1.000
_cell.length_b   1.000
_cell.length_c   1.000
_cell.angle_alpha   90.00
_cell.angle_beta   90.00
_cell.angle_gamma   90.00
#
_symmetry.space_group_name_H-M   'P 1'
#
loop_
_entity.id
_entity.type
_entity.pdbx_description
1 polymer ?
#
loop_
_entity_poly.entity_id
_entity_poly.type
_entity_poly.pdbx_seq_one_letter_code
_entity_poly.pdbx_strand_id
1 'polypeptide(L)'
;MTSHFIRGQVSRGGRSRRSRPGPLNAASPEWLGVNKKAWDALPPDLQKAFDQALKETRFEEKEWEDAIAWDLRARKRIQELGMTVVDIPKAEIEKARQKSKPVM
;
A
#
# COMPACT_ATOMS: atom_id res chain seq x y z
N MET A 1 -12.52 16.29 -18.93
CA MET A 1 -12.98 15.14 -18.11
C MET A 1 -12.27 15.22 -16.77
N THR A 2 -13.00 15.43 -15.68
CA THR A 2 -12.43 15.76 -14.37
C THR A 2 -12.68 14.59 -13.42
N SER A 3 -11.67 13.72 -13.25
CA SER A 3 -11.69 12.61 -12.30
C SER A 3 -11.82 13.16 -10.88
N HIS A 4 -12.88 12.76 -10.16
CA HIS A 4 -13.01 13.07 -8.74
C HIS A 4 -12.31 11.96 -7.96
N PHE A 5 -11.12 12.25 -7.45
CA PHE A 5 -10.47 11.42 -6.45
C PHE A 5 -11.15 11.67 -5.11
N ILE A 6 -11.74 10.64 -4.50
CA ILE A 6 -12.12 10.69 -3.09
C ILE A 6 -10.80 10.65 -2.30
N ARG A 7 -10.33 11.82 -1.91
CA ARG A 7 -9.17 11.96 -1.04
C ARG A 7 -9.62 11.56 0.36
N GLY A 8 -9.33 10.33 0.76
CA GLY A 8 -9.32 9.92 2.16
C GLY A 8 -8.19 10.66 2.89
N GLN A 9 -8.34 11.97 3.08
CA GLN A 9 -7.43 12.77 3.88
C GLN A 9 -7.87 12.62 5.35
N VAL A 10 -7.48 11.50 5.98
CA VAL A 10 -7.41 11.49 7.44
C VAL A 10 -6.25 12.39 7.81
N SER A 11 -6.58 13.58 8.35
CA SER A 11 -5.63 14.49 8.99
C SER A 11 -4.74 13.70 9.93
N ARG A 12 -3.47 13.52 9.53
CA ARG A 12 -2.43 12.96 10.38
C ARG A 12 -2.14 13.98 11.48
N GLY A 13 -2.87 13.86 12.59
CA GLY A 13 -2.48 14.44 13.87
C GLY A 13 -1.06 13.96 14.19
N GLY A 14 -0.20 14.92 14.53
CA GLY A 14 1.23 14.71 14.71
C GLY A 14 1.54 13.55 15.65
N ARG A 15 2.20 12.52 15.12
CA ARG A 15 3.04 11.62 15.91
C ARG A 15 4.27 11.28 15.09
N SER A 16 5.37 11.88 15.54
CA SER A 16 6.78 11.52 15.30
C SER A 16 6.97 10.24 14.48
N ARG A 17 7.46 10.40 13.24
CA ARG A 17 8.07 9.33 12.45
C ARG A 17 9.33 8.86 13.16
N ARG A 18 9.19 7.97 14.15
CA ARG A 18 10.29 7.09 14.54
C ARG A 18 10.44 6.04 13.46
N SER A 19 11.40 6.29 12.58
CA SER A 19 12.02 5.37 11.65
C SER A 19 12.32 4.03 12.32
N ARG A 20 11.42 3.05 12.20
CA ARG A 20 11.76 1.65 12.37
C ARG A 20 12.42 1.18 11.08
N PRO A 21 13.61 0.55 11.13
CA PRO A 21 14.22 -0.03 9.94
C PRO A 21 13.50 -1.36 9.66
N GLY A 22 12.37 -1.29 8.97
CA GLY A 22 11.72 -2.45 8.38
C GLY A 22 12.39 -2.81 7.03
N PRO A 23 12.27 -4.06 6.56
CA PRO A 23 12.74 -4.45 5.23
C PRO A 23 12.13 -3.54 4.17
N LEU A 24 12.83 -3.38 3.05
CA LEU A 24 12.40 -2.64 1.86
C LEU A 24 11.15 -3.28 1.26
N ASN A 25 10.00 -3.00 1.86
CA ASN A 25 8.72 -3.27 1.24
C ASN A 25 8.47 -2.12 0.29
N ALA A 26 8.67 -2.36 -1.00
CA ALA A 26 8.21 -1.46 -2.04
C ALA A 26 6.68 -1.38 -1.90
N ALA A 27 6.20 -0.31 -1.27
CA ALA A 27 4.79 -0.01 -1.22
C ALA A 27 4.38 0.44 -2.62
N SER A 28 3.72 -0.44 -3.38
CA SER A 28 2.93 0.01 -4.52
C SER A 28 1.65 0.62 -3.96
N PRO A 29 1.36 1.91 -4.21
CA PRO A 29 0.09 2.48 -3.77
C PRO A 29 -1.02 1.89 -4.64
N GLU A 30 -1.90 1.10 -4.03
CA GLU A 30 -3.13 0.63 -4.66
C GLU A 30 -4.29 1.58 -4.31
N TRP A 31 -5.20 1.78 -5.26
CA TRP A 31 -6.33 2.70 -5.10
C TRP A 31 -7.63 1.98 -5.46
N LEU A 32 -8.58 1.97 -4.53
CA LEU A 32 -9.94 1.55 -4.83
C LEU A 32 -10.71 2.70 -5.49
N GLY A 33 -10.95 2.58 -6.79
CA GLY A 33 -11.77 3.51 -7.55
C GLY A 33 -13.23 3.05 -7.66
N VAL A 34 -14.17 3.99 -7.54
CA VAL A 34 -15.60 3.75 -7.81
C VAL A 34 -16.06 4.60 -8.99
N ASN A 35 -17.01 4.10 -9.77
CA ASN A 35 -17.60 4.87 -10.86
C ASN A 35 -18.42 6.04 -10.29
N LYS A 36 -18.12 7.27 -10.73
CA LYS A 36 -18.78 8.48 -10.21
C LYS A 36 -20.30 8.49 -10.41
N LYS A 37 -20.79 8.11 -11.60
CA LYS A 37 -22.25 8.10 -11.87
C LYS A 37 -22.97 7.08 -11.00
N ALA A 38 -22.37 5.91 -10.81
CA ALA A 38 -22.93 4.88 -9.94
C ALA A 38 -22.93 5.33 -8.48
N TRP A 39 -21.84 5.95 -8.00
CA TRP A 39 -21.75 6.50 -6.65
C TRP A 39 -22.78 7.58 -6.38
N ASP A 40 -22.88 8.57 -7.27
CA ASP A 40 -23.81 9.68 -7.14
C ASP A 40 -25.28 9.23 -7.24
N ALA A 41 -25.56 8.08 -7.85
CA ALA A 41 -26.89 7.49 -7.92
C ALA A 41 -27.29 6.68 -6.66
N LEU A 42 -26.34 6.38 -5.76
CA LEU A 42 -26.64 5.68 -4.51
C LEU A 42 -27.33 6.62 -3.51
N PRO A 43 -28.40 6.16 -2.83
CA PRO A 43 -28.93 6.83 -1.66
C PRO A 43 -27.87 7.03 -0.54
N PRO A 44 -28.00 8.08 0.30
CA PRO A 44 -26.99 8.41 1.32
C PRO A 44 -26.70 7.29 2.34
N ASP A 45 -27.70 6.48 2.67
CA ASP A 45 -27.57 5.32 3.56
C ASP A 45 -26.72 4.22 2.93
N LEU A 46 -26.84 3.97 1.62
CA LEU A 46 -26.00 3.00 0.91
C LEU A 46 -24.56 3.49 0.73
N GLN A 47 -24.35 4.78 0.48
CA GLN A 47 -23.00 5.37 0.49
C GLN A 47 -22.34 5.17 1.86
N LYS A 48 -23.08 5.44 2.94
CA LYS A 48 -22.59 5.24 4.31
C LYS A 48 -22.31 3.76 4.62
N ALA A 49 -23.16 2.85 4.15
CA ALA A 49 -22.96 1.41 4.32
C ALA A 49 -21.69 0.92 3.59
N PHE A 50 -21.43 1.42 2.38
CA PHE A 50 -20.21 1.13 1.63
C PHE A 50 -18.96 1.61 2.37
N ASP A 51 -18.95 2.87 2.82
CA ASP A 51 -17.82 3.43 3.58
C ASP A 51 -17.55 2.67 4.89
N GLN A 52 -18.63 2.24 5.56
CA GLN A 52 -18.52 1.46 6.79
C GLN A 52 -17.93 0.07 6.52
N ALA A 53 -18.37 -0.61 5.46
CA ALA A 53 -17.83 -1.90 5.06
C ALA A 53 -16.32 -1.82 4.72
N LEU A 54 -15.88 -0.74 4.06
CA LEU A 54 -14.45 -0.53 3.79
C LEU A 54 -13.62 -0.37 5.06
N LYS A 55 -14.16 0.28 6.10
CA LYS A 55 -13.48 0.40 7.39
C LYS A 55 -13.43 -0.94 8.12
N GLU A 56 -14.53 -1.67 8.14
CA GLU A 56 -14.66 -2.95 8.83
C GLU A 56 -13.76 -4.03 8.22
N THR A 57 -13.58 -4.01 6.90
CA THR A 57 -12.67 -4.93 6.20
C THR A 57 -11.20 -4.68 6.52
N ARG A 58 -10.87 -3.57 7.21
CA ARG A 58 -9.49 -3.14 7.49
C ARG A 58 -8.64 -3.17 6.22
N PHE A 59 -9.22 -2.70 5.11
CA PHE A 59 -8.71 -2.93 3.76
C PHE A 59 -7.20 -2.74 3.66
N GLU A 60 -6.68 -1.59 4.12
CA GLU A 60 -5.22 -1.34 4.12
C GLU A 60 -4.45 -2.19 5.13
N GLU A 61 -4.86 -2.21 6.41
CA GLU A 61 -4.07 -2.86 7.47
C GLU A 61 -3.96 -4.37 7.28
N LYS A 62 -5.08 -5.02 6.93
CA LYS A 62 -5.12 -6.46 6.70
C LYS A 62 -4.32 -6.83 5.44
N GLU A 63 -4.43 -6.03 4.38
CA GLU A 63 -3.64 -6.24 3.17
C GLU A 63 -2.14 -6.19 3.47
N TRP A 64 -1.68 -5.25 4.30
CA TRP A 64 -0.27 -5.20 4.73
C TRP A 64 0.16 -6.41 5.56
N GLU A 65 -0.66 -6.84 6.51
CA GLU A 65 -0.41 -8.04 7.32
C GLU A 65 -0.28 -9.29 6.43
N ASP A 66 -1.23 -9.45 5.49
CA ASP A 66 -1.23 -10.54 4.53
C ASP A 66 -0.02 -10.44 3.60
N ALA A 67 0.27 -9.29 3.01
CA ALA A 67 1.40 -9.09 2.09
C ALA A 67 2.74 -9.50 2.72
N ILE A 68 2.98 -9.17 4.00
CA ILE A 68 4.17 -9.61 4.72
C ILE A 68 4.21 -11.14 4.86
N ALA A 69 3.08 -11.75 5.26
CA ALA A 69 3.00 -13.20 5.39
C ALA A 69 3.20 -13.91 4.04
N TRP A 70 2.67 -13.34 2.96
CA TRP A 70 2.85 -13.84 1.59
C TRP A 70 4.31 -13.69 1.12
N ASP A 71 4.99 -12.57 1.39
CA ASP A 71 6.41 -12.39 1.07
C ASP A 71 7.29 -13.43 1.78
N LEU A 72 7.06 -13.65 3.08
CA LEU A 72 7.79 -14.67 3.85
C LEU A 72 7.57 -16.09 3.30
N ARG A 73 6.33 -16.42 2.94
CA ARG A 73 6.00 -17.72 2.30
C ARG A 73 6.66 -17.85 0.94
N ALA A 74 6.61 -16.79 0.12
CA ALA A 74 7.21 -16.77 -1.20
C ALA A 74 8.73 -16.96 -1.12
N ARG A 75 9.42 -16.22 -0.23
CA ARG A 75 10.86 -16.35 0.04
C ARG A 75 11.26 -17.78 0.38
N LYS A 76 10.50 -18.45 1.24
CA LYS A 76 10.74 -19.87 1.55
C LYS A 76 10.54 -20.75 0.32
N ARG A 77 9.42 -20.57 -0.39
CA ARG A 77 9.05 -21.42 -1.52
C ARG A 77 10.05 -21.32 -2.68
N ILE A 78 10.53 -20.13 -3.01
CA ILE A 78 11.51 -19.96 -4.09
C ILE A 78 12.85 -20.63 -3.76
N GLN A 79 13.27 -20.64 -2.48
CA GLN A 79 14.46 -21.38 -2.04
C GLN A 79 14.27 -22.90 -2.18
N GLU A 80 13.11 -23.43 -1.81
CA GLU A 80 12.77 -24.86 -2.00
C GLU A 80 12.79 -25.27 -3.48
N LEU A 81 12.47 -24.34 -4.37
CA LEU A 81 12.53 -24.54 -5.83
C LEU A 81 13.95 -24.40 -6.40
N GLY A 82 14.97 -24.24 -5.55
CA GLY A 82 16.37 -24.14 -5.96
C GLY A 82 16.81 -22.74 -6.38
N MET A 83 15.99 -21.70 -6.14
CA MET A 83 16.38 -20.31 -6.41
C MET A 83 17.18 -19.74 -5.23
N THR A 84 18.17 -18.90 -5.54
CA THR A 84 18.89 -18.14 -4.52
C THR A 84 18.18 -16.83 -4.20
N VAL A 85 17.90 -16.60 -2.91
CA VAL A 85 17.42 -15.30 -2.41
C VAL A 85 18.63 -14.45 -2.05
N VAL A 86 18.77 -13.29 -2.68
CA VAL A 86 19.86 -12.35 -2.43
C VAL A 86 19.30 -11.10 -1.76
N ASP A 87 19.76 -10.81 -0.54
CA ASP A 87 19.43 -9.55 0.12
C ASP A 87 20.33 -8.43 -0.41
N ILE A 88 19.73 -7.31 -0.81
CA ILE A 88 20.45 -6.19 -1.40
C ILE A 88 21.25 -5.45 -0.31
N PRO A 89 22.58 -5.26 -0.48
CA PRO A 89 23.38 -4.50 0.47
C PRO A 89 22.92 -3.05 0.61
N LYS A 90 23.03 -2.49 1.83
CA LYS A 90 22.67 -1.08 2.12
C LYS A 90 23.34 -0.07 1.18
N ALA A 91 24.59 -0.30 0.80
CA ALA A 91 25.33 0.58 -0.10
C ALA A 91 24.70 0.62 -1.51
N GLU A 92 24.23 -0.52 -2.01
CA GLU A 92 23.57 -0.60 -3.32
C GLU A 92 22.18 0.03 -3.31
N ILE A 93 21.45 -0.11 -2.20
CA ILE A 93 20.17 0.58 -1.97
C ILE A 93 20.36 2.10 -2.03
N GLU A 94 21.40 2.63 -1.40
CA GLU A 94 21.65 4.08 -1.38
C GLU A 94 22.06 4.60 -2.76
N LYS A 95 22.90 3.87 -3.50
CA LYS A 95 23.22 4.18 -4.90
C LYS A 95 21.95 4.22 -5.76
N ALA A 96 21.06 3.24 -5.60
CA ALA A 96 19.78 3.20 -6.32
C ALA A 96 18.90 4.40 -5.98
N ARG A 97 18.80 4.77 -4.69
CA ARG A 97 18.04 5.97 -4.25
C ARG A 97 18.55 7.26 -4.86
N GLN A 98 19.87 7.41 -4.99
CA GLN A 98 20.45 8.60 -5.61
C GLN A 98 20.08 8.70 -7.10
N LYS A 99 20.04 7.57 -7.81
CA LYS A 99 19.64 7.49 -9.23
C LYS A 99 18.14 7.65 -9.44
N SER A 100 17.31 7.25 -8.48
CA SER A 100 15.84 7.33 -8.56
C SER A 100 15.28 8.69 -8.10
N LYS A 101 16.14 9.65 -7.72
CA LYS A 101 15.67 11.02 -7.43
C LYS A 101 15.05 11.58 -8.71
N PRO A 102 13.85 12.18 -8.64
CA PRO A 102 13.25 12.79 -9.81
C PRO A 102 14.20 13.85 -10.35
N VAL A 103 14.49 13.77 -11.65
CA VAL A 103 15.11 14.87 -12.38
C VAL A 103 14.05 15.97 -12.40
N MET A 104 14.28 17.03 -11.65
CA MET A 104 13.44 18.23 -11.68
C MET A 104 13.62 18.96 -13.01
#